data_AF-A0A658NQK8-F1
#
_entry.id   AF-A0A658NQK8-F1
#
_cell.length_a   1.000
_cell.length_b   1.000
_cell.length_c   1.000
_cell.angle_alpha   90.00
_cell.angle_beta   90.00
_cell.angle_gamma   90.00
#
_symmetry.space_group_name_H-M   'P 1'
#
loop_
_entity.id
_entity.type
_entity.pdbx_description
1 polymer ?
#
loop_
_entity_poly.entity_id
_entity_poly.type
_entity_poly.pdbx_seq_one_letter_code
_entity_poly.pdbx_strand_id
1 'polypeptide(L)'
;MEHVFEQIRASGSVVLLSDPQGMIVHSLGDADFVDRANRVALQPGACWSEAARGTNAIGATLIERAPVEIFGAEHYLECNGVLTCSAAPIFDCHGEVLGALDISGDHRNSQPHTLGLARMGVRLVERR
;
A
#
# COMPACT_ATOMS: atom_id res chain seq x y z
N MET A 1 -3.62 -11.28 -3.65
CA MET A 1 -3.52 -9.97 -4.32
C MET A 1 -4.42 -9.86 -5.55
N GLU A 2 -4.45 -10.86 -6.45
CA GLU A 2 -5.31 -10.84 -7.65
C GLU A 2 -6.79 -10.50 -7.37
N HIS A 3 -7.41 -11.09 -6.35
CA HIS A 3 -8.80 -10.78 -5.99
C HIS A 3 -9.01 -9.31 -5.58
N VAL A 4 -8.04 -8.71 -4.87
CA VAL A 4 -8.11 -7.30 -4.47
C VAL A 4 -7.91 -6.42 -5.71
N PHE A 5 -6.93 -6.79 -6.55
CA PHE A 5 -6.66 -6.09 -7.79
C PHE A 5 -7.89 -6.08 -8.72
N GLU A 6 -8.60 -7.19 -8.87
CA GLU A 6 -9.84 -7.27 -9.66
C GLU A 6 -10.91 -6.27 -9.21
N GLN A 7 -11.00 -5.95 -7.91
CA GLN A 7 -11.96 -4.98 -7.39
C GLN A 7 -11.56 -3.52 -7.67
N ILE A 8 -10.28 -3.26 -7.90
CA ILE A 8 -9.75 -1.91 -8.15
C ILE A 8 -9.25 -1.71 -9.58
N ARG A 9 -9.45 -2.67 -10.49
CA ARG A 9 -9.04 -2.50 -11.89
C ARG A 9 -9.68 -1.25 -12.48
N ALA A 10 -8.91 -0.56 -13.33
CA ALA A 10 -9.31 0.68 -13.96
C ALA A 10 -9.62 1.84 -12.98
N SER A 11 -9.25 1.73 -11.69
CA SER A 11 -9.28 2.88 -10.76
C SER A 11 -8.04 3.75 -10.85
N GLY A 12 -7.01 3.34 -11.62
CA GLY A 12 -5.72 4.01 -11.67
C GLY A 12 -4.96 3.84 -10.36
N SER A 13 -4.85 2.60 -9.89
CA SER A 13 -4.24 2.25 -8.61
C SER A 13 -3.37 1.00 -8.73
N VAL A 14 -2.49 0.81 -7.75
CA VAL A 14 -1.60 -0.34 -7.63
C VAL A 14 -1.81 -1.00 -6.26
N VAL A 15 -1.87 -2.32 -6.24
CA VAL A 15 -1.82 -3.13 -5.02
C VAL A 15 -0.38 -3.54 -4.77
N LEU A 16 0.11 -3.25 -3.57
CA LEU A 16 1.46 -3.55 -3.13
C LEU A 16 1.42 -4.50 -1.96
N LEU A 17 2.39 -5.42 -1.93
CA LEU A 17 2.66 -6.26 -0.77
C LEU A 17 4.07 -5.96 -0.31
N SER A 18 4.24 -5.74 0.99
CA SER A 18 5.53 -5.52 1.62
C SER A 18 5.82 -6.55 2.70
N ASP A 19 7.10 -6.74 2.99
CA ASP A 19 7.58 -7.49 4.14
C ASP A 19 7.51 -6.64 5.43
N PRO A 20 7.85 -7.19 6.62
CA PRO A 20 7.79 -6.46 7.88
C PRO A 20 8.76 -5.28 7.97
N GLN A 21 9.76 -5.20 7.08
CA GLN A 21 10.73 -4.11 7.01
C GLN A 21 10.29 -3.01 6.04
N GLY A 22 9.12 -3.15 5.41
CA GLY A 22 8.57 -2.21 4.45
C GLY A 22 9.19 -2.33 3.06
N MET A 23 9.89 -3.42 2.75
CA MET A 23 10.34 -3.69 1.38
C MET A 23 9.17 -4.23 0.56
N ILE A 24 8.91 -3.63 -0.59
CA ILE A 24 7.90 -4.15 -1.52
C ILE A 24 8.40 -5.48 -2.09
N VAL A 25 7.63 -6.54 -1.91
CA VAL A 25 7.91 -7.88 -2.44
C VAL A 25 7.06 -8.20 -3.67
N HIS A 26 5.90 -7.55 -3.82
CA HIS A 26 5.03 -7.74 -4.98
C HIS A 26 4.23 -6.48 -5.31
N SER A 27 3.92 -6.30 -6.59
CA SER A 27 3.16 -5.15 -7.11
C SER A 27 2.25 -5.60 -8.25
N LEU A 28 0.99 -5.16 -8.22
CA LEU A 28 -0.05 -5.46 -9.20
C LEU A 28 -0.85 -4.18 -9.49
N GLY A 29 -0.77 -3.64 -10.70
CA GLY A 29 -1.42 -2.39 -11.07
C GLY A 29 -1.81 -2.33 -12.54
N ASP A 30 -2.65 -1.38 -12.91
CA ASP A 30 -2.98 -1.10 -14.31
C ASP A 30 -1.72 -0.69 -15.08
N ALA A 31 -1.52 -1.21 -16.29
CA ALA A 31 -0.31 -0.95 -17.10
C ALA A 31 -0.02 0.56 -17.28
N ASP A 32 -1.07 1.37 -17.47
CA ASP A 32 -0.96 2.83 -17.61
C ASP A 32 -0.55 3.55 -16.31
N PHE A 33 -0.75 2.91 -15.16
CA PHE A 33 -0.35 3.42 -13.86
C PHE A 33 1.03 2.91 -13.44
N VAL A 34 1.50 1.76 -13.96
CA VAL A 34 2.84 1.21 -13.68
C VAL A 34 3.93 2.24 -14.02
N ASP A 35 3.81 2.96 -15.15
CA ASP A 35 4.79 3.99 -15.50
C ASP A 35 4.81 5.17 -14.53
N ARG A 36 3.66 5.53 -13.94
CA ARG A 36 3.59 6.62 -12.94
C ARG A 36 4.07 6.14 -11.57
N ALA A 37 3.69 4.92 -11.21
CA ALA A 37 4.08 4.23 -9.98
C ALA A 37 5.60 3.97 -9.93
N ASN A 38 6.23 3.70 -11.08
CA ASN A 38 7.68 3.59 -11.20
C ASN A 38 8.40 4.90 -10.89
N ARG A 39 7.79 6.06 -11.20
CA ARG A 39 8.40 7.38 -10.89
C ARG A 39 8.53 7.65 -9.39
N VAL A 40 7.72 7.00 -8.56
CA VAL A 40 7.80 7.07 -7.09
C VAL A 40 8.41 5.81 -6.46
N ALA A 41 8.80 4.82 -7.27
CA ALA A 41 9.36 3.53 -6.85
C ALA A 41 8.38 2.61 -6.10
N LEU A 42 7.14 2.49 -6.59
CA LEU A 42 6.16 1.48 -6.13
C LEU A 42 6.37 0.14 -6.87
N GLN A 43 7.56 -0.43 -6.73
CA GLN A 43 7.98 -1.65 -7.43
C GLN A 43 8.73 -2.60 -6.48
N PRO A 44 8.75 -3.92 -6.78
CA PRO A 44 9.49 -4.89 -5.96
C PRO A 44 10.95 -4.49 -5.74
N GLY A 45 11.44 -4.68 -4.51
CA GLY A 45 12.78 -4.30 -4.07
C GLY A 45 12.91 -2.87 -3.52
N ALA A 46 11.91 -2.01 -3.70
CA ALA A 46 11.92 -0.68 -3.10
C ALA A 46 11.55 -0.73 -1.61
N CYS A 47 12.33 -0.05 -0.76
CA CYS A 47 12.04 0.10 0.66
C CYS A 47 11.18 1.34 0.92
N TRP A 48 10.03 1.12 1.58
CA TRP A 48 9.03 2.10 1.98
C TRP A 48 8.84 2.20 3.49
N SER A 49 9.82 1.76 4.28
CA SER A 49 9.85 2.12 5.71
C SER A 49 9.84 3.63 5.90
N GLU A 50 9.21 4.14 6.97
CA GLU A 50 9.19 5.58 7.24
C GLU A 50 10.60 6.15 7.42
N ALA A 51 11.53 5.38 7.98
CA ALA A 51 12.93 5.77 8.10
C ALA A 51 13.62 6.00 6.74
N ALA A 52 13.20 5.29 5.68
CA ALA A 52 13.78 5.40 4.35
C ALA A 52 13.06 6.41 3.44
N ARG A 53 11.74 6.57 3.59
CA ARG A 53 10.89 7.30 2.63
C ARG A 53 10.01 8.38 3.25
N GLY A 54 10.17 8.67 4.55
CA GLY A 54 9.28 9.57 5.28
C GLY A 54 7.89 8.97 5.47
N THR A 55 6.94 9.78 5.92
CA THR A 55 5.59 9.31 6.23
C THR A 55 4.92 8.70 5.00
N ASN A 56 4.42 7.47 5.16
CA ASN A 56 3.72 6.73 4.12
C ASN A 56 2.90 5.59 4.73
N ALA A 57 1.89 5.10 4.01
CA ALA A 57 0.95 4.14 4.58
C ALA A 57 1.60 2.77 4.89
N ILE A 58 2.54 2.30 4.07
CA ILE A 58 3.26 1.03 4.32
C ILE A 58 4.05 1.11 5.63
N GLY A 59 4.91 2.12 5.77
CA GLY A 59 5.71 2.27 6.98
C GLY A 59 4.85 2.51 8.23
N ALA A 60 3.86 3.40 8.13
CA ALA A 60 2.99 3.75 9.24
C ALA A 60 2.16 2.55 9.71
N THR A 61 1.57 1.77 8.79
CA THR A 61 0.73 0.62 9.19
C THR A 61 1.52 -0.48 9.89
N LEU A 62 2.80 -0.67 9.51
CA LEU A 62 3.71 -1.63 10.16
C LEU A 62 4.05 -1.20 11.59
N ILE A 63 4.25 0.10 11.82
CA ILE A 63 4.58 0.67 13.14
C ILE A 63 3.35 0.71 14.05
N GLU A 64 2.24 1.25 13.55
CA GLU A 64 1.00 1.41 14.33
C GLU A 64 0.27 0.08 14.56
N ARG A 65 0.65 -0.98 13.83
CA ARG A 65 -0.02 -2.29 13.84
C ARG A 65 -1.54 -2.13 13.60
N ALA A 66 -1.91 -1.17 12.77
CA ALA A 66 -3.30 -0.81 12.47
C ALA A 66 -3.44 -0.34 11.02
N PRO A 67 -4.63 -0.45 10.39
CA PRO A 67 -4.87 0.11 9.07
C PRO A 67 -4.71 1.63 9.06
N VAL A 68 -4.04 2.17 8.04
CA VAL A 68 -3.69 3.60 7.93
C VAL A 68 -4.02 4.10 6.52
N GLU A 69 -4.45 5.36 6.42
CA GLU A 69 -4.52 6.10 5.17
C GLU A 69 -3.65 7.36 5.25
N ILE A 70 -2.97 7.67 4.15
CA ILE A 70 -2.13 8.86 4.00
C ILE A 70 -2.47 9.54 2.68
N PHE A 71 -2.83 10.81 2.73
CA PHE A 71 -3.33 11.60 1.61
C PHE A 71 -2.36 12.71 1.22
N GLY A 72 -1.83 12.65 -0.01
CA GLY A 72 -1.08 13.72 -0.64
C GLY A 72 0.04 14.26 0.26
N ALA A 73 -0.09 15.52 0.70
CA ALA A 73 0.89 16.23 1.51
C ALA A 73 1.19 15.58 2.88
N GLU A 74 0.31 14.70 3.39
CA GLU A 74 0.59 13.92 4.61
C GLU A 74 1.81 13.01 4.48
N HIS A 75 2.26 12.71 3.26
CA HIS A 75 3.50 11.98 3.03
C HIS A 75 4.77 12.75 3.46
N TYR A 76 4.68 14.07 3.66
CA TYR A 76 5.75 15.02 3.98
C TYR A 76 6.88 15.13 2.94
N LEU A 77 7.29 14.02 2.31
CA LEU A 77 8.20 13.98 1.19
C LEU A 77 7.48 14.42 -0.09
N GLU A 78 7.90 15.55 -0.66
CA GLU A 78 7.21 16.19 -1.80
C GLU A 78 7.02 15.26 -3.00
N CYS A 79 7.97 14.38 -3.29
CA CYS A 79 7.85 13.44 -4.41
C CYS A 79 6.73 12.41 -4.23
N ASN A 80 6.31 12.15 -3.00
CA ASN A 80 5.19 11.26 -2.67
C ASN A 80 3.86 12.01 -2.55
N GLY A 81 3.87 13.36 -2.58
CA GLY A 81 2.67 14.19 -2.42
C GLY A 81 1.60 14.00 -3.49
N VAL A 82 1.91 13.28 -4.57
CA VAL A 82 0.95 12.91 -5.62
C VAL A 82 0.09 11.70 -5.24
N LEU A 83 0.45 10.97 -4.18
CA LEU A 83 -0.16 9.69 -3.83
C LEU A 83 -1.28 9.81 -2.80
N THR A 84 -2.26 8.92 -2.90
CA THR A 84 -3.10 8.50 -1.79
C THR A 84 -2.81 7.04 -1.54
N CYS A 85 -2.52 6.68 -0.30
CA CYS A 85 -2.12 5.34 0.08
C CYS A 85 -3.02 4.84 1.21
N SER A 86 -3.58 3.65 1.05
CA SER A 86 -4.41 2.99 2.05
C SER A 86 -3.82 1.61 2.33
N ALA A 87 -3.29 1.40 3.53
CA ALA A 87 -2.58 0.19 3.91
C ALA A 87 -3.21 -0.52 5.11
N ALA A 88 -3.08 -1.84 5.14
CA ALA A 88 -3.46 -2.67 6.27
C ALA A 88 -2.35 -3.67 6.60
N PRO A 89 -2.05 -3.91 7.89
CA PRO A 89 -1.01 -4.84 8.30
C PRO A 89 -1.52 -6.27 8.20
N ILE A 90 -0.63 -7.21 7.88
CA ILE A 90 -0.89 -8.65 7.86
C ILE A 90 -0.28 -9.26 9.10
N PHE A 91 -1.03 -10.06 9.85
CA PHE A 91 -0.53 -10.72 11.05
C PHE A 91 -0.30 -12.23 10.87
N ASP A 92 0.65 -12.78 11.61
CA ASP A 92 0.76 -14.23 11.80
C ASP A 92 -0.18 -14.74 12.90
N CYS A 93 -0.13 -16.06 13.15
CA CYS A 93 -0.95 -16.69 14.18
C CYS A 93 -0.54 -16.34 15.63
N HIS A 94 0.63 -15.73 15.82
CA HIS A 94 1.11 -15.22 17.11
C HIS A 94 0.75 -13.74 17.32
N GLY A 95 0.17 -13.10 16.30
CA GLY A 95 -0.21 -11.69 16.32
C GLY A 95 0.93 -10.76 15.91
N GLU A 96 2.03 -11.26 15.37
CA GLU A 96 3.14 -10.45 14.87
C GLU A 96 2.92 -10.01 13.42
N VAL A 97 3.42 -8.81 13.09
CA VAL A 97 3.27 -8.24 11.75
C VAL A 97 4.20 -8.95 10.77
N LEU A 98 3.62 -9.60 9.76
CA LEU A 98 4.32 -10.26 8.65
C LEU A 98 4.58 -9.34 7.46
N GLY A 99 3.96 -8.16 7.44
CA GLY A 99 4.05 -7.23 6.33
C GLY A 99 2.79 -6.39 6.21
N ALA A 100 2.64 -5.72 5.07
CA ALA A 100 1.46 -4.90 4.79
C ALA A 100 0.94 -5.08 3.36
N LEU A 101 -0.38 -5.00 3.23
CA LEU A 101 -1.08 -4.85 1.96
C LEU A 101 -1.45 -3.37 1.80
N ASP A 102 -0.93 -2.73 0.76
CA ASP A 102 -1.18 -1.33 0.44
C ASP A 102 -1.89 -1.20 -0.91
N ILE A 103 -2.75 -0.20 -1.02
CA ILE A 103 -3.34 0.23 -2.28
C ILE A 103 -3.00 1.70 -2.46
N SER A 104 -2.16 1.97 -3.46
CA SER A 104 -1.67 3.31 -3.79
C SER A 104 -2.28 3.80 -5.09
N GLY A 105 -2.68 5.07 -5.14
CA GLY A 105 -3.26 5.71 -6.32
C GLY A 105 -2.93 7.20 -6.40
N ASP A 106 -3.44 7.88 -7.42
CA ASP A 106 -3.35 9.34 -7.52
C ASP A 106 -4.29 10.01 -6.50
N HIS A 107 -3.76 10.92 -5.67
CA HIS A 107 -4.56 11.58 -4.63
C HIS A 107 -5.78 12.34 -5.16
N ARG A 108 -5.75 12.77 -6.43
CA ARG A 108 -6.88 13.46 -7.08
C ARG A 108 -8.06 12.53 -7.36
N ASN A 109 -7.84 11.22 -7.34
CA ASN A 109 -8.86 10.20 -7.59
C ASN A 109 -9.05 9.27 -6.38
N SER A 110 -8.92 9.82 -5.17
CA SER A 110 -9.10 9.04 -3.94
C SER A 110 -10.51 8.45 -3.86
N GLN A 111 -10.58 7.17 -3.52
CA GLN A 111 -11.83 6.42 -3.38
C GLN A 111 -12.08 6.12 -1.89
N PRO A 112 -13.23 6.50 -1.30
CA PRO A 112 -13.50 6.36 0.14
C PRO A 112 -13.50 4.92 0.68
N HIS A 113 -13.51 3.92 -0.20
CA HIS A 113 -13.63 2.51 0.16
C HIS A 113 -12.30 1.74 0.06
N THR A 114 -11.21 2.39 -0.35
CA THR A 114 -9.91 1.74 -0.59
C THR A 114 -9.35 1.07 0.65
N LEU A 115 -9.36 1.74 1.81
CA LEU A 115 -8.91 1.12 3.06
C LEU A 115 -9.76 -0.09 3.45
N GLY A 116 -11.07 -0.04 3.17
CA GLY A 116 -11.97 -1.17 3.35
C GLY A 116 -11.53 -2.38 2.52
N LEU A 117 -11.19 -2.16 1.26
CA LEU A 117 -10.70 -3.19 0.34
C LEU A 117 -9.35 -3.76 0.78
N ALA A 118 -8.40 -2.92 1.21
CA ALA A 118 -7.12 -3.37 1.74
C ALA A 118 -7.32 -4.30 2.96
N ARG A 119 -8.16 -3.89 3.91
CA ARG A 119 -8.51 -4.70 5.10
C ARG A 119 -9.20 -6.01 4.76
N MET A 120 -10.06 -6.03 3.74
CA MET A 120 -10.68 -7.26 3.26
C MET A 120 -9.65 -8.18 2.60
N GLY A 121 -8.73 -7.62 1.82
CA GLY A 121 -7.61 -8.32 1.21
C GLY A 121 -6.73 -9.04 2.23
N VAL A 122 -6.33 -8.35 3.28
CA VAL A 122 -5.57 -8.94 4.41
C VAL A 122 -6.32 -10.12 5.01
N ARG A 123 -7.60 -9.96 5.33
CA ARG A 123 -8.41 -11.04 5.93
C ARG A 123 -8.52 -12.29 5.06
N LEU A 124 -8.42 -12.14 3.73
CA LEU A 124 -8.39 -13.29 2.82
C LEU A 124 -7.03 -13.99 2.82
N VAL A 125 -5.94 -13.27 3.09
CA VAL A 125 -4.59 -13.83 3.23
C VAL A 125 -4.46 -14.59 4.56
N GLU A 126 -4.91 -13.99 5.66
CA GLU A 126 -4.82 -14.57 7.01
C GLU A 126 -5.68 -15.83 7.22
N ARG A 127 -6.66 -16.08 6.33
CA ARG A 127 -7.56 -17.24 6.39
C ARG A 127 -7.10 -18.45 5.58
N ARG A 128 -5.94 -18.37 4.93
CA ARG A 128 -5.32 -19.49 4.21
C ARG A 128 -4.34 -20.22 5.12
#